data_AF-A0A382XP23-F1
#
_entry.id   AF-A0A382XP23-F1
#
_cell.length_a   1.000
_cell.length_b   1.000
_cell.length_c   1.000
_cell.angle_alpha   90.00
_cell.angle_beta   90.00
_cell.angle_gamma   90.00
#
_symmetry.space_group_name_H-M   'P 1'
#
loop_
_entity.id
_entity.type
_entity.pdbx_description
1 polymer ?
#
loop_
_entity_poly.entity_id
_entity_poly.type
_entity_poly.pdbx_seq_one_letter_code
_entity_poly.pdbx_strand_id
1 'polypeptide(L)' 'MKFLIALKNIDSKSKNILEIGCKIAKGFSADLTICYVGKKSQALIEGEVNLARKSLEEWNIYHPGLEVLEWAFN' A
#
# COMPACT_ATOMS: atom_id res chain seq x y z
N MET A 1 -7.13 18.11 1.94
CA MET A 1 -6.29 17.07 1.28
C MET A 1 -6.34 15.81 2.13
N LYS A 2 -6.19 14.61 1.56
CA LYS A 2 -6.31 13.34 2.30
C LYS A 2 -5.06 12.49 2.11
N PHE A 3 -4.47 11.99 3.19
CA PHE A 3 -3.33 11.10 3.17
C PHE A 3 -3.67 9.74 3.77
N LEU A 4 -3.10 8.69 3.18
CA LEU A 4 -3.18 7.32 3.69
C LEU A 4 -1.77 6.79 3.93
N ILE A 5 -1.50 6.33 5.16
CA ILE A 5 -0.30 5.57 5.49
C ILE A 5 -0.69 4.11 5.69
N ALA A 6 -0.21 3.23 4.81
CA ALA A 6 -0.37 1.79 4.96
C ALA A 6 0.89 1.19 5.60
N LEU A 7 0.73 0.54 6.76
CA LEU A 7 1.81 -0.05 7.54
C LEU A 7 1.75 -1.57 7.50
N LYS A 8 2.86 -2.21 7.15
CA LYS A 8 3.01 -3.68 7.26
C LYS A 8 3.36 -4.13 8.68
N ASN A 9 3.90 -3.23 9.51
CA ASN A 9 4.42 -3.54 10.83
C ASN A 9 4.08 -2.40 11.81
N ILE A 10 3.81 -2.76 13.07
CA ILE A 10 3.53 -1.83 14.17
C ILE A 10 4.69 -1.73 15.17
N ASP A 11 5.83 -2.36 14.87
CA ASP A 11 7.02 -2.31 15.70
C ASP A 11 7.63 -0.90 15.77
N SER A 12 8.55 -0.74 16.71
CA SER A 12 9.24 0.53 16.94
C SER A 12 10.03 1.04 15.73
N LYS A 13 10.35 0.19 14.75
CA LYS A 13 11.03 0.61 13.51
C LYS A 13 10.12 1.46 12.63
N SER A 14 8.80 1.27 12.75
CA SER A 14 7.80 2.03 11.99
C SER A 14 7.50 3.41 12.59
N LYS A 15 8.01 3.69 13.80
CA LYS A 15 7.76 4.96 14.53
C LYS A 15 8.23 6.19 13.76
N ASN A 16 9.43 6.15 13.17
CA ASN A 16 9.97 7.29 12.43
C ASN A 16 9.13 7.61 11.18
N ILE A 17 8.63 6.58 10.50
CA ILE A 17 7.76 6.72 9.32
C ILE A 17 6.45 7.40 9.72
N LEU A 18 5.86 6.98 10.83
CA LEU A 18 4.64 7.59 11.37
C LEU A 18 4.85 9.03 11.79
N GLU A 19 5.94 9.35 12.50
CA GLU A 19 6.24 10.71 12.93
C GLU A 19 6.41 11.67 11.75
N ILE A 20 7.13 11.25 10.71
CA ILE A 20 7.30 12.04 9.50
C ILE A 20 5.97 12.20 8.76
N GLY A 21 5.23 11.10 8.55
CA GLY A 21 3.93 11.13 7.89
C GLY A 21 2.91 12.05 8.58
N CYS A 22 2.87 12.02 9.93
CA CYS A 22 2.05 12.93 10.73
C CYS A 22 2.48 14.39 10.57
N LYS A 23 3.78 14.69 10.56
CA LYS A 23 4.29 16.06 10.36
C LYS A 23 3.94 16.59 8.98
N ILE A 24 4.08 15.78 7.93
CA ILE A 24 3.70 16.15 6.57
C ILE A 24 2.19 16.43 6.51
N ALA A 25 1.34 15.53 7.02
CA ALA A 25 -0.12 15.74 7.07
C ALA A 25 -0.50 17.05 7.78
N LYS A 26 0.15 17.33 8.92
CA LYS A 26 -0.05 18.56 9.68
C LYS A 26 0.35 19.80 8.89
N GLY A 27 1.49 19.78 8.21
CA GLY A 27 1.95 20.90 7.37
C GLY A 27 0.96 21.25 6.26
N PHE A 28 0.24 20.25 5.75
CA PHE A 28 -0.77 20.43 4.72
C PHE A 28 -2.20 20.60 5.23
N SER A 29 -2.42 20.63 6.56
CA SER A 29 -3.77 20.59 7.16
C SER A 29 -4.64 19.50 6.52
N ALA A 30 -4.06 18.31 6.34
CA ALA A 30 -4.68 17.18 5.65
C ALA A 30 -5.33 16.20 6.63
N ASP A 31 -6.41 15.56 6.21
CA ASP A 31 -6.99 14.41 6.91
C ASP A 31 -6.05 13.21 6.73
N LEU A 32 -5.55 12.66 7.83
CA LEU A 32 -4.63 11.52 7.82
C LEU A 32 -5.34 10.24 8.28
N THR A 33 -5.30 9.20 7.45
CA THR A 33 -5.71 7.85 7.81
C THR A 33 -4.49 6.94 7.89
N ILE A 34 -4.40 6.13 8.95
CA ILE A 34 -3.33 5.13 9.13
C ILE A 34 -3.98 3.74 9.12
N CYS A 35 -3.56 2.89 8.19
CA CYS A 35 -4.06 1.53 8.03
C CYS A 35 -2.93 0.53 8.34
N TYR A 36 -3.20 -0.43 9.22
CA TYR A 36 -2.31 -1.57 9.42
C TYR A 36 -2.73 -2.73 8.52
N VAL A 37 -1.81 -3.17 7.65
CA VAL A 37 -2.01 -4.26 6.70
C VAL A 37 -1.50 -5.55 7.34
N GLY A 38 -2.44 -6.41 7.73
CA GLY A 38 -2.15 -7.73 8.29
C GLY A 38 -1.47 -8.68 7.31
N LYS A 39 -1.02 -9.83 7.81
CA LYS A 39 -0.43 -10.88 6.96
C LYS A 39 -1.44 -11.35 5.92
N LYS A 40 -0.96 -11.60 4.70
CA LYS A 40 -1.76 -12.22 3.63
C LYS A 40 -2.27 -13.58 4.13
N SER A 41 -3.59 -13.81 4.03
CA SER A 41 -4.19 -15.12 4.34
C SER A 41 -3.62 -16.18 3.38
N GLN A 42 -2.99 -17.22 3.92
CA GLN A 42 -2.44 -18.34 3.15
C GLN A 42 -3.51 -19.38 2.77
N ALA A 43 -4.65 -19.42 3.46
CA ALA A 43 -5.49 -20.61 3.48
C ALA A 43 -6.60 -20.69 2.41
N LEU A 44 -6.92 -19.60 1.71
CA LEU A 44 -8.13 -19.57 0.85
C LEU A 44 -7.91 -19.03 -0.57
N ILE A 45 -6.74 -18.48 -0.90
CA ILE A 45 -6.58 -17.53 -2.02
C ILE A 45 -5.24 -17.71 -2.75
N GLU A 46 -4.73 -18.93 -2.86
CA GLU A 46 -3.49 -19.17 -3.61
C GLU A 46 -3.75 -19.81 -4.98
N GLY A 47 -4.64 -20.79 -5.11
CA GLY A 47 -4.91 -21.43 -6.41
C GLY A 47 -5.53 -20.45 -7.43
N GLU A 48 -6.77 -20.05 -7.19
CA GLU A 48 -7.56 -19.26 -8.14
C GLU A 48 -7.01 -17.84 -8.33
N VAL A 49 -6.50 -17.22 -7.26
CA VAL A 49 -5.93 -15.86 -7.36
C VAL A 49 -4.55 -15.83 -7.98
N ASN A 50 -3.72 -16.87 -7.83
CA ASN A 50 -2.47 -16.92 -8.58
C ASN A 50 -2.74 -17.18 -10.07
N LEU A 51 -3.75 -17.99 -10.42
CA LEU A 51 -4.16 -18.17 -11.82
C LEU A 51 -4.69 -16.86 -12.42
N ALA A 52 -5.60 -16.16 -11.73
CA ALA A 52 -6.10 -14.87 -12.17
C ALA A 52 -4.96 -13.83 -12.32
N ARG A 53 -4.00 -13.79 -11.39
CA ARG A 53 -2.83 -12.91 -11.51
C ARG A 53 -1.94 -13.25 -12.70
N LYS A 54 -1.64 -14.53 -12.94
CA LYS A 54 -0.88 -14.97 -14.12
C LYS A 54 -1.60 -14.59 -15.42
N SER A 55 -2.90 -14.84 -15.51
CA SER A 55 -3.69 -14.46 -16.68
C SER A 55 -3.71 -12.94 -16.90
N LEU A 56 -3.80 -12.14 -15.83
CA LEU A 56 -3.71 -10.68 -15.94
C LEU A 56 -2.31 -10.21 -16.40
N GLU A 57 -1.25 -10.82 -15.87
CA GLU A 57 0.14 -10.54 -16.29
C GLU A 57 0.38 -10.92 -17.76
N GLU A 58 -0.05 -12.11 -18.19
CA GLU A 58 0.04 -12.57 -19.59
C GLU A 58 -0.71 -11.64 -20.56
N TRP A 59 -1.81 -11.04 -20.11
CA TRP A 59 -2.64 -10.15 -20.91
C TRP A 59 -2.21 -8.68 -20.80
N ASN A 60 -1.13 -8.40 -20.05
CA ASN A 60 -0.64 -7.05 -19.77
C ASN A 60 -1.71 -6.14 -19.13
N ILE A 61 -2.64 -6.74 -18.38
CA ILE A 61 -3.71 -6.04 -17.67
C ILE A 61 -3.20 -5.75 -16.26
N TYR A 62 -2.65 -4.55 -16.08
CA TYR A 62 -2.37 -4.03 -14.75
C TYR A 62 -3.70 -3.83 -14.00
N HIS A 63 -3.69 -4.14 -12.69
CA HIS A 63 -4.89 -4.04 -11.85
C HIS A 63 -5.57 -2.67 -12.07
N PRO A 64 -6.83 -2.60 -12.50
CA PRO A 64 -7.49 -1.32 -12.76
C PRO A 64 -7.41 -0.42 -11.53
N GLY A 65 -6.81 0.76 -11.69
CA GLY A 65 -6.61 1.73 -10.61
C GLY A 65 -5.29 1.60 -9.81
N LEU A 66 -4.36 0.74 -10.22
CA LEU A 66 -3.00 0.69 -9.68
C LEU A 66 -2.02 1.29 -10.69
N GLU A 67 -1.55 2.51 -10.44
CA GLU A 67 -0.51 3.17 -11.23
C GLU A 67 0.81 3.18 -10.47
N VAL A 68 1.85 2.59 -11.05
CA VAL A 68 3.21 2.65 -10.50
C VAL A 68 3.86 3.94 -10.97
N LEU A 69 3.98 4.92 -10.08
CA LEU A 69 4.62 6.21 -10.38
C LEU A 69 6.14 6.05 -10.34
N GLU A 70 6.73 5.38 -11.34
CA GLU A 70 8.19 5.15 -11.42
C GLU A 70 8.99 6.46 -11.38
N TRP A 71 8.42 7.55 -11.89
CA TRP A 71 9.02 8.89 -11.84
C TRP A 71 9.18 9.45 -10.42
N ALA A 72 8.41 8.95 -9.43
CA ALA A 72 8.48 9.45 -8.07
C ALA A 72 9.73 8.96 -7.30
N PHE A 73 10.50 8.05 -7.90
CA PHE A 73 11.72 7.47 -7.31
C PHE A 73 13.02 7.99 -7.95
N ASN A 74 12.94 8.88 -8.96
CA ASN A 74 14.10 9.50 -9.63
C ASN A 74 14.27 10.97 -9.25
#